data_AF-A0A7V4T754-F1
#
_entry.id   AF-A0A7V4T754-F1
#
_cell.length_a   1.000
_cell.length_b   1.000
_cell.length_c   1.000
_cell.angle_alpha   90.00
_cell.angle_beta   90.00
_cell.angle_gamma   90.00
#
_symmetry.space_group_name_H-M   'P 1'
#
loop_
_entity.id
_entity.type
_entity.pdbx_description
1 polymer ?
#
loop_
_entity_poly.entity_id
_entity_poly.type
_entity_poly.pdbx_seq_one_letter_code
_entity_poly.pdbx_strand_id
1 'polypeptide(L)'
;MRSRLADEFQKHLGVRSRIFLSHIRRATKGKAGYVNTHPFYRRFGQKTWIFAHNGTIDSGQLSFSSKEFSPIGETDSELVFCSLLSWLGNGGIQLTVNNGFTLLHEKLQEINQLGTLKLIFRDVKNLFVYHDRSGHLGLYCLLCQTPYIQSFQTTRPTPNSQFGGGHRSR
;
A
#
# COMPACT_ATOMS: atom_id res chain seq x y z
N MET A 1 10.70 4.38 -26.09
CA MET A 1 9.39 5.00 -26.40
C MET A 1 8.72 5.38 -25.07
N ARG A 2 8.29 6.63 -24.88
CA ARG A 2 7.52 7.05 -23.68
C ARG A 2 6.05 6.71 -23.91
N SER A 3 5.32 6.30 -22.86
CA SER A 3 3.91 5.97 -22.99
C SER A 3 3.07 7.24 -23.15
N ARG A 4 1.92 7.14 -23.84
CA ARG A 4 0.95 8.25 -23.96
C ARG A 4 0.57 8.82 -22.59
N LEU A 5 0.37 7.96 -21.59
CA LEU A 5 0.09 8.36 -20.21
C LEU A 5 1.22 9.22 -19.62
N ALA A 6 2.48 8.86 -19.84
CA ALA A 6 3.62 9.61 -19.33
C ALA A 6 3.72 11.01 -19.97
N ASP A 7 3.43 11.11 -21.27
CA ASP A 7 3.40 12.39 -21.97
C ASP A 7 2.28 13.30 -21.48
N GLU A 8 1.08 12.74 -21.25
CA GLU A 8 -0.08 13.48 -20.70
C GLU A 8 0.24 14.05 -19.31
N PHE A 9 0.80 13.22 -18.41
CA PHE A 9 1.18 13.65 -17.06
C PHE A 9 2.23 14.76 -17.07
N GLN A 10 3.23 14.66 -17.95
CA GLN A 10 4.29 15.65 -18.01
C GLN A 10 3.82 16.97 -18.65
N LYS A 11 3.06 16.90 -19.73
CA LYS A 11 2.63 18.09 -20.50
C LYS A 11 1.50 18.85 -19.82
N HIS A 12 0.51 18.14 -19.28
CA HIS A 12 -0.71 18.79 -18.79
C HIS A 12 -0.74 18.98 -17.27
N LEU A 13 -0.15 18.06 -16.50
CA LEU A 13 -0.18 18.14 -15.04
C LEU A 13 1.11 18.72 -14.45
N GLY A 14 2.21 18.75 -15.21
CA GLY A 14 3.52 19.19 -14.72
C GLY A 14 4.06 18.34 -13.56
N VAL A 15 3.50 17.15 -13.33
CA VAL A 15 3.82 16.32 -12.17
C VAL A 15 5.08 15.51 -12.44
N ARG A 16 6.02 15.57 -11.50
CA ARG A 16 7.20 14.70 -11.47
C ARG A 16 7.25 13.98 -10.13
N SER A 17 7.22 12.65 -10.16
CA SER A 17 7.35 11.82 -8.97
C SER A 17 8.09 10.53 -9.30
N ARG A 18 8.76 9.96 -8.30
CA ARG A 18 9.33 8.60 -8.40
C ARG A 18 8.26 7.52 -8.26
N ILE A 19 7.13 7.83 -7.63
CA ILE A 19 6.05 6.89 -7.36
C ILE A 19 4.71 7.57 -7.69
N PHE A 20 3.91 6.91 -8.53
CA PHE A 20 2.53 7.25 -8.81
C PHE A 20 1.63 6.16 -8.27
N LEU A 21 0.65 6.53 -7.43
CA LEU A 21 -0.37 5.63 -6.92
C LEU A 21 -1.73 6.14 -7.37
N SER A 22 -2.46 5.29 -8.11
CA SER A 22 -3.81 5.57 -8.56
C SER A 22 -4.72 4.42 -8.14
N HIS A 23 -5.94 4.74 -7.75
CA HIS A 23 -6.93 3.77 -7.34
C HIS A 23 -8.29 4.12 -7.94
N ILE A 24 -8.84 3.22 -8.76
CA ILE A 24 -10.19 3.36 -9.29
C ILE A 24 -11.14 2.65 -8.33
N ARG A 25 -11.99 3.42 -7.66
CA ARG A 25 -12.90 2.92 -6.63
C ARG A 25 -14.26 2.54 -7.24
N ARG A 26 -14.76 1.36 -6.86
CA ARG A 26 -16.19 1.03 -6.88
C ARG A 26 -16.73 1.23 -5.47
N ALA A 27 -17.76 2.06 -5.28
CA ALA A 27 -18.29 2.41 -3.96
C ALA A 27 -19.10 1.25 -3.35
N THR A 28 -18.42 0.29 -2.72
CA THR A 28 -19.05 -0.87 -2.05
C THR A 28 -19.46 -0.58 -0.61
N LYS A 29 -18.72 0.27 0.10
CA LYS A 29 -19.05 0.81 1.42
C LYS A 29 -18.77 2.32 1.50
N GLY A 30 -19.62 3.03 2.24
CA GLY A 30 -19.58 4.49 2.38
C GLY A 30 -20.12 5.23 1.15
N LYS A 31 -20.67 6.43 1.36
CA LYS A 31 -21.20 7.27 0.26
C LYS A 31 -20.11 7.63 -0.74
N ALA A 32 -20.50 7.92 -1.97
CA ALA A 32 -19.59 8.51 -2.95
C ALA A 32 -19.12 9.89 -2.41
N GLY A 33 -17.81 10.09 -2.32
CA GLY A 33 -17.24 11.30 -1.77
C GLY A 33 -15.73 11.21 -1.59
N TYR A 34 -15.09 12.38 -1.55
CA TYR A 34 -13.63 12.49 -1.43
C TYR A 34 -13.10 11.79 -0.17
N VAL A 35 -13.79 11.95 0.97
CA VAL A 35 -13.43 11.33 2.25
C VAL A 35 -13.43 9.80 2.22
N ASN A 36 -14.08 9.19 1.23
CA ASN A 36 -14.16 7.74 1.04
C ASN A 36 -13.30 7.26 -0.16
N THR A 37 -12.47 8.13 -0.73
CA THR A 37 -11.74 7.86 -1.97
C THR A 37 -10.25 7.65 -1.69
N HIS A 38 -9.75 6.50 -2.14
CA HIS A 38 -8.32 6.19 -2.13
C HIS A 38 -7.52 7.05 -3.11
N PRO A 39 -6.20 7.22 -2.88
CA PRO A 39 -5.47 6.76 -1.70
C PRO A 39 -5.73 7.64 -0.47
N PHE A 40 -5.76 7.02 0.71
CA PHE A 40 -5.77 7.75 1.97
C PHE A 40 -4.36 8.20 2.31
N TYR A 41 -4.25 9.33 3.02
CA TYR A 41 -2.99 9.83 3.53
C TYR A 41 -3.15 10.40 4.94
N ARG A 42 -2.10 10.25 5.75
CA ARG A 42 -2.01 10.79 7.11
C ARG A 42 -0.56 11.13 7.43
N ARG A 43 -0.37 12.14 8.28
CA ARG A 43 0.94 12.43 8.87
C ARG A 43 1.09 11.64 10.17
N PHE A 44 2.20 10.94 10.31
CA PHE A 44 2.58 10.25 11.54
C PHE A 44 4.10 10.37 11.73
N GLY A 45 4.51 10.90 12.88
CA GLY A 45 5.87 11.40 13.08
C GLY A 45 6.23 12.47 12.06
N GLN A 46 7.45 12.41 11.51
CA GLN A 46 7.93 13.30 10.45
C GLN A 46 7.64 12.79 9.03
N LYS A 47 6.72 11.83 8.88
CA LYS A 47 6.46 11.15 7.61
C LYS A 47 5.00 11.30 7.17
N THR A 48 4.79 11.39 5.87
CA THR A 48 3.49 11.19 5.25
C THR A 48 3.34 9.73 4.87
N TRP A 49 2.27 9.11 5.35
CA TRP A 49 1.88 7.76 5.02
C TRP A 49 0.78 7.78 3.98
N ILE A 50 0.84 6.83 3.06
CA ILE A 50 -0.11 6.67 1.97
C ILE A 50 -0.62 5.23 1.99
N PHE A 51 -1.93 5.06 1.83
CA PHE A 51 -2.58 3.76 1.87
C PHE A 51 -3.65 3.62 0.78
N ALA A 52 -3.65 2.49 0.10
CA ALA A 52 -4.72 2.08 -0.80
C ALA A 52 -5.05 0.61 -0.57
N HIS A 53 -6.35 0.30 -0.50
CA HIS A 53 -6.84 -1.05 -0.23
C HIS A 53 -7.90 -1.47 -1.25
N ASN A 54 -7.79 -2.71 -1.71
CA ASN A 54 -8.76 -3.38 -2.56
C ASN A 54 -9.18 -4.70 -1.89
N GLY A 55 -10.35 -4.65 -1.28
CA GLY A 55 -10.95 -5.74 -0.54
C GLY A 55 -12.03 -5.21 0.37
N THR A 56 -12.53 -6.10 1.23
CA THR A 56 -13.47 -5.77 2.28
C THR A 56 -13.01 -6.45 3.55
N ILE A 57 -12.93 -5.68 4.62
CA ILE A 57 -12.61 -6.14 5.98
C ILE A 57 -13.85 -5.98 6.86
N ASP A 58 -14.10 -6.98 7.71
CA ASP A 58 -15.08 -6.85 8.79
C ASP A 58 -14.53 -5.91 9.87
N SER A 59 -14.90 -4.63 9.73
CA SER A 59 -14.52 -3.56 10.64
C SER A 59 -14.97 -3.78 12.08
N GLY A 60 -16.03 -4.57 12.32
CA GLY A 60 -16.54 -4.82 13.67
C GLY A 60 -15.62 -5.67 14.53
N GLN A 61 -14.74 -6.46 13.90
CA GLN A 61 -13.77 -7.32 14.57
C GLN A 61 -12.37 -6.70 14.67
N LEU A 62 -12.19 -5.51 14.10
CA LEU A 62 -10.91 -4.83 14.10
C LEU A 62 -10.68 -4.20 15.48
N SER A 63 -9.84 -4.82 16.31
CA SER A 63 -9.53 -4.28 17.64
C SER A 63 -8.71 -2.99 17.51
N PHE A 64 -9.31 -1.88 17.94
CA PHE A 64 -8.72 -0.55 17.84
C PHE A 64 -8.90 0.20 19.17
N SER A 65 -7.82 0.83 19.67
CA SER A 65 -7.80 1.49 20.98
C SER A 65 -7.06 2.83 20.97
N SER A 66 -6.96 3.53 19.83
CA SER A 66 -6.19 4.79 19.79
C SER A 66 -7.04 5.98 19.37
N LYS A 67 -7.13 7.01 20.22
CA LYS A 67 -7.81 8.27 19.85
C LYS A 67 -7.02 9.09 18.81
N GLU A 68 -5.76 8.74 18.54
CA GLU A 68 -4.86 9.56 17.70
C GLU A 68 -5.22 9.49 16.21
N PHE A 69 -5.68 8.33 15.73
CA PHE A 69 -6.02 8.14 14.32
C PHE A 69 -7.48 7.72 14.17
N SER A 70 -8.37 8.68 13.92
CA SER A 70 -9.76 8.40 13.56
C SER A 70 -9.98 8.44 12.05
N PRO A 71 -10.84 7.55 11.49
CA PRO A 71 -11.29 7.68 10.12
C PRO A 71 -12.11 8.97 9.96
N ILE A 72 -11.98 9.64 8.81
CA ILE A 72 -12.78 10.82 8.46
C ILE A 72 -14.03 10.39 7.69
N GLY A 73 -13.89 9.40 6.83
CA GLY A 73 -14.96 8.75 6.08
C GLY A 73 -15.52 7.53 6.79
N GLU A 74 -16.20 6.70 6.00
CA GLU A 74 -17.06 5.60 6.45
C GLU A 74 -16.52 4.23 6.00
N THR A 75 -15.36 4.20 5.34
CA THR A 75 -14.82 2.98 4.73
C THR A 75 -14.05 2.14 5.74
N ASP A 76 -14.21 0.82 5.63
CA ASP A 76 -13.35 -0.17 6.29
C ASP A 76 -11.87 0.04 5.95
N SER A 77 -11.59 0.47 4.72
CA SER A 77 -10.25 0.73 4.23
C SER A 77 -9.54 1.85 5.01
N GLU A 78 -10.24 2.95 5.30
CA GLU A 78 -9.67 4.01 6.13
C GLU A 78 -9.51 3.57 7.58
N LEU A 79 -10.44 2.78 8.10
CA LEU A 79 -10.33 2.21 9.44
C LEU A 79 -9.09 1.30 9.57
N VAL A 80 -8.85 0.43 8.57
CA VAL A 80 -7.64 -0.40 8.50
C VAL A 80 -6.38 0.48 8.49
N PHE A 81 -6.38 1.56 7.71
CA PHE A 81 -5.25 2.49 7.66
C PHE A 81 -4.97 3.15 9.01
N CYS A 82 -5.99 3.71 9.66
CA CYS A 82 -5.88 4.29 10.99
C CYS A 82 -5.36 3.27 12.01
N SER A 83 -5.84 2.03 11.92
CA SER A 83 -5.44 0.95 12.82
C SER A 83 -3.99 0.53 12.65
N LEU A 84 -3.49 0.49 11.41
CA LEU A 84 -2.07 0.25 11.13
C LEU A 84 -1.19 1.36 11.69
N LEU A 85 -1.59 2.63 11.55
CA LEU A 85 -0.82 3.75 12.11
C LEU A 85 -0.79 3.73 13.64
N SER A 86 -1.93 3.46 14.28
CA SER A 86 -1.99 3.30 15.74
C SER A 86 -1.16 2.11 16.23
N TRP A 87 -1.16 1.00 15.51
CA TRP A 87 -0.31 -0.14 15.82
C TRP A 87 1.19 0.22 15.73
N LEU A 88 1.60 0.94 14.67
CA LEU A 88 2.97 1.43 14.54
C LEU A 88 3.34 2.38 15.69
N GLY A 89 2.46 3.31 16.05
CA GLY A 89 2.67 4.27 17.13
C GLY A 89 2.77 3.61 18.51
N ASN A 90 1.78 2.81 18.87
CA ASN A 90 1.72 2.15 20.17
C ASN A 90 2.86 1.15 20.37
N GLY A 91 3.28 0.45 19.30
CA GLY A 91 4.40 -0.49 19.36
C GLY A 91 5.77 0.16 19.23
N GLY A 92 5.86 1.47 18.97
CA GLY A 92 7.13 2.14 18.66
C GLY A 92 7.84 1.55 17.44
N ILE A 93 7.08 0.98 16.49
CA ILE A 93 7.63 0.15 15.41
C ILE A 93 8.16 1.05 14.30
N GLN A 94 9.42 0.82 13.94
CA GLN A 94 10.04 1.47 12.79
C GLN A 94 10.21 0.50 11.63
N LEU A 95 9.54 0.79 10.51
CA LEU A 95 9.65 0.02 9.26
C LEU A 95 10.93 0.39 8.48
N THR A 96 12.08 0.29 9.13
CA THR A 96 13.41 0.56 8.53
C THR A 96 14.40 -0.58 8.69
N VAL A 97 14.07 -1.57 9.52
CA VAL A 97 14.88 -2.76 9.82
C VAL A 97 14.10 -4.02 9.49
N ASN A 98 14.79 -5.14 9.24
CA ASN A 98 14.18 -6.41 8.86
C ASN A 98 13.06 -6.85 9.82
N ASN A 99 13.25 -6.69 11.14
CA ASN A 99 12.22 -7.05 12.12
C ASN A 99 10.91 -6.27 11.93
N GLY A 100 10.97 -5.00 11.52
CA GLY A 100 9.78 -4.19 11.28
C GLY A 100 8.94 -4.73 10.11
N PHE A 101 9.58 -5.29 9.08
CA PHE A 101 8.88 -5.88 7.94
C PHE A 101 8.19 -7.20 8.32
N THR A 102 8.85 -8.02 9.14
CA THR A 102 8.23 -9.25 9.69
C THR A 102 7.01 -8.91 10.53
N LEU A 103 7.15 -7.96 11.46
CA LEU A 103 6.03 -7.50 12.31
C LEU A 103 4.88 -6.91 11.48
N LEU A 104 5.19 -6.14 10.43
CA LEU A 104 4.17 -5.63 9.52
C LEU A 104 3.45 -6.77 8.81
N HIS A 105 4.20 -7.76 8.32
CA HIS A 105 3.63 -8.91 7.64
C HIS A 105 2.69 -9.70 8.57
N GLU A 106 3.11 -9.99 9.80
CA GLU A 106 2.30 -10.63 10.83
C GLU A 106 1.04 -9.81 11.13
N LYS A 107 1.17 -8.48 11.25
CA LYS A 107 0.01 -7.63 11.50
C LYS A 107 -0.99 -7.64 10.35
N LEU A 108 -0.50 -7.58 9.11
CA LEU A 108 -1.34 -7.67 7.92
C LEU A 108 -2.02 -9.03 7.82
N GLN A 109 -1.32 -10.09 8.20
CA GLN A 109 -1.86 -11.44 8.29
C GLN A 109 -2.98 -11.58 9.34
N GLU A 110 -2.88 -10.91 10.49
CA GLU A 110 -3.98 -10.82 11.47
C GLU A 110 -5.21 -10.12 10.85
N ILE A 111 -5.00 -8.96 10.22
CA ILE A 111 -6.10 -8.19 9.60
C ILE A 111 -6.75 -8.98 8.47
N ASN A 112 -5.96 -9.73 7.68
CA ASN A 112 -6.48 -10.58 6.60
C ASN A 112 -7.39 -11.70 7.13
N GLN A 113 -7.35 -12.08 8.41
CA GLN A 113 -8.31 -13.06 8.94
C GLN A 113 -9.74 -12.50 8.98
N LEU A 114 -9.88 -11.18 8.94
CA LEU A 114 -11.15 -10.48 9.03
C LEU A 114 -11.79 -10.21 7.66
N GLY A 115 -11.19 -10.67 6.56
CA GLY A 115 -11.74 -10.50 5.22
C GLY A 115 -10.69 -10.57 4.11
N THR A 116 -10.93 -9.86 3.01
CA THR A 116 -10.01 -9.83 1.87
C THR A 116 -9.12 -8.59 1.96
N LEU A 117 -7.80 -8.78 1.87
CA LEU A 117 -6.83 -7.70 2.06
C LEU A 117 -5.82 -7.66 0.92
N LYS A 118 -5.95 -6.70 0.01
CA LYS A 118 -4.89 -6.34 -0.95
C LYS A 118 -4.58 -4.88 -0.78
N LEU A 119 -3.35 -4.53 -0.45
CA LEU A 119 -3.03 -3.15 -0.13
C LEU A 119 -1.68 -2.71 -0.63
N ILE A 120 -1.59 -1.39 -0.78
CA ILE A 120 -0.35 -0.65 -0.91
C ILE A 120 -0.28 0.24 0.33
N PHE A 121 0.81 0.12 1.07
CA PHE A 121 1.09 0.93 2.25
C PHE A 121 2.47 1.51 2.09
N ARG A 122 2.61 2.83 2.25
CA ARG A 122 3.84 3.52 1.91
C ARG A 122 4.18 4.57 2.95
N ASP A 123 5.46 4.65 3.28
CA ASP A 123 6.05 5.81 3.93
C ASP A 123 6.96 6.59 2.96
N VAL A 124 7.73 7.54 3.47
CA VAL A 124 8.61 8.38 2.65
C VAL A 124 9.68 7.56 1.91
N LYS A 125 10.15 6.43 2.48
CA LYS A 125 11.28 5.64 1.96
C LYS A 125 10.86 4.31 1.33
N ASN A 126 9.83 3.67 1.86
CA ASN A 126 9.47 2.29 1.56
C ASN A 126 8.06 2.19 0.98
N LEU A 127 7.89 1.29 0.00
CA LEU A 127 6.60 0.91 -0.57
C LEU A 127 6.33 -0.56 -0.23
N PHE A 128 5.32 -0.80 0.60
CA PHE A 128 4.86 -2.14 0.95
C PHE A 128 3.67 -2.50 0.09
N VAL A 129 3.69 -3.72 -0.44
CA VAL A 129 2.57 -4.29 -1.20
C VAL A 129 2.23 -5.65 -0.61
N TYR A 130 0.96 -5.84 -0.28
CA TYR A 130 0.45 -7.06 0.33
C TYR A 130 -0.72 -7.59 -0.49
N HIS A 131 -0.80 -8.91 -0.59
CA HIS A 131 -1.90 -9.61 -1.23
C HIS A 131 -2.42 -10.72 -0.33
N ASP A 132 -3.70 -11.03 -0.53
CA ASP A 132 -4.47 -11.92 0.32
C ASP A 132 -3.90 -13.35 0.34
N ARG A 133 -3.89 -13.96 1.53
CA ARG A 133 -3.62 -15.39 1.76
C ARG A 133 -4.43 -16.32 0.84
N SER A 134 -5.68 -15.97 0.53
CA SER A 134 -6.60 -16.81 -0.25
C SER A 134 -6.33 -16.81 -1.76
N GLY A 135 -5.57 -15.84 -2.29
CA GLY A 135 -5.24 -15.73 -3.71
C GLY A 135 -6.43 -15.44 -4.66
N HIS A 136 -7.63 -15.13 -4.17
CA HIS A 136 -8.86 -15.02 -4.97
C HIS A 136 -8.87 -13.89 -6.01
N LEU A 137 -8.03 -12.86 -5.87
CA LEU A 137 -7.81 -11.83 -6.89
C LEU A 137 -6.32 -11.62 -7.11
N GLY A 138 -5.90 -11.63 -8.38
CA GLY A 138 -4.50 -11.44 -8.76
C GLY A 138 -3.97 -10.04 -8.39
N LEU A 139 -2.78 -10.00 -7.78
CA LEU A 139 -1.92 -8.83 -7.73
C LEU A 139 -0.79 -9.04 -8.74
N TYR A 140 -0.60 -8.09 -9.65
CA TYR A 140 0.40 -8.18 -10.71
C TYR A 140 1.49 -7.13 -10.49
N CYS A 141 2.74 -7.54 -10.65
CA CYS A 141 3.90 -6.67 -10.66
C CYS A 141 4.56 -6.76 -12.04
N LEU A 142 4.82 -5.60 -12.65
CA LEU A 142 5.61 -5.52 -13.86
C LEU A 142 6.89 -4.75 -13.54
N LEU A 143 8.03 -5.45 -13.63
CA LEU A 143 9.34 -4.83 -13.51
C LEU A 143 9.86 -4.48 -14.91
N CYS A 144 10.01 -3.19 -15.18
CA CYS A 144 10.60 -2.69 -16.42
C CYS A 144 12.04 -2.27 -16.16
N GLN A 145 13.01 -3.07 -16.64
CA GLN A 145 14.45 -2.74 -16.59
C GLN A 145 14.95 -2.29 -17.96
N THR A 146 16.01 -1.49 -17.97
CA THR A 146 16.71 -1.10 -19.20
C THR A 146 17.69 -2.21 -19.62
N PRO A 147 17.85 -2.51 -20.92
CA PRO A 147 17.10 -2.01 -22.07
C PRO A 147 15.67 -2.58 -22.07
N TYR A 148 14.66 -1.81 -22.49
CA TYR A 148 13.22 -2.12 -22.38
C TYR A 148 12.76 -3.32 -23.23
N ILE A 149 13.36 -4.48 -23.01
CA ILE A 149 12.99 -5.78 -23.57
C ILE A 149 11.89 -6.32 -22.66
N GLN A 150 10.69 -6.50 -23.22
CA GLN A 150 9.53 -6.97 -22.48
C GLN A 150 9.72 -8.43 -22.04
N SER A 151 10.37 -8.65 -20.90
CA SER A 151 10.23 -9.90 -20.17
C SER A 151 9.05 -9.78 -19.22
N PHE A 152 7.89 -10.31 -19.63
CA PHE A 152 6.75 -10.48 -18.73
C PHE A 152 7.10 -11.56 -17.71
N GLN A 153 7.50 -11.17 -16.51
CA GLN A 153 7.56 -12.08 -15.37
C GLN A 153 6.32 -11.87 -14.51
N THR A 154 5.29 -12.69 -14.74
CA THR A 154 4.18 -12.82 -13.78
C THR A 154 4.68 -13.60 -12.57
N THR A 155 5.36 -12.94 -11.65
CA THR A 155 5.64 -13.54 -10.34
C THR A 155 4.49 -13.23 -9.41
N ARG A 156 3.80 -14.27 -8.90
CA ARG A 156 3.05 -14.11 -7.65
C ARG A 156 4.06 -13.64 -6.60
N PRO A 157 3.79 -12.58 -5.81
CA PRO A 157 4.72 -12.16 -4.78
C PRO A 157 4.87 -13.31 -3.78
N THR A 158 6.02 -13.99 -3.77
CA THR A 158 6.34 -14.98 -2.76
C THR A 158 6.84 -14.27 -1.50
N PRO A 159 6.60 -14.81 -0.30
CA PRO A 159 6.95 -14.15 0.96
C PRO A 159 8.44 -13.80 1.15
N ASN A 160 9.34 -14.34 0.32
CA ASN A 160 10.80 -14.31 0.53
C ASN A 160 11.61 -13.79 -0.67
N SER A 161 11.14 -12.77 -1.39
CA SER A 161 12.00 -12.10 -2.38
C SER A 161 12.79 -10.94 -1.76
N GLN A 162 13.89 -11.29 -1.07
CA GLN A 162 14.95 -10.32 -0.78
C GLN A 162 15.74 -10.07 -2.08
N PHE A 163 15.58 -8.88 -2.68
CA PHE A 163 16.48 -8.43 -3.74
C PHE A 163 17.74 -7.83 -3.10
N GLY A 164 18.76 -8.67 -2.92
CA GLY A 164 20.12 -8.26 -2.59
C GLY A 164 21.05 -8.47 -3.78
N GLY A 165 22.01 -7.56 -3.97
CA GLY A 165 23.18 -7.79 -4.81
C GLY A 165 23.55 -6.64 -5.72
N GLY A 166 24.51 -5.82 -5.28
CA GLY A 166 24.98 -4.61 -5.94
C GLY A 166 25.76 -4.82 -7.23
N HIS A 167 25.84 -3.74 -8.00
CA HIS A 167 26.86 -3.58 -9.02
C HIS A 167 27.64 -2.29 -8.73
N ARG A 168 28.87 -2.47 -8.23
CA ARG A 168 29.92 -1.45 -8.33
C ARG A 168 30.52 -1.59 -9.72
N SER A 169 30.55 -0.49 -10.47
CA SER A 169 31.42 -0.35 -11.64
C SER A 169 32.32 0.84 -11.38
N ARG A 170 33.63 0.59 -11.47
CA ARG A 170 34.65 1.60 -11.74
C ARG A 170 34.41 2.21 -13.12
#